data_AF-A0A0D2NCX3-F1
#
_entry.id   AF-A0A0D2NCX3-F1
#
_cell.length_a   1.000
_cell.length_b   1.000
_cell.length_c   1.000
_cell.angle_alpha   90.00
_cell.angle_beta   90.00
_cell.angle_gamma   90.00
#
_symmetry.space_group_name_H-M   'P 1'
#
loop_
_entity.id
_entity.type
_entity.pdbx_description
1 polymer ?
#
loop_
_entity_poly.entity_id
_entity_poly.type
_entity_poly.pdbx_seq_one_letter_code
_entity_poly.pdbx_strand_id
1 'polypeptide(L)'
;MIHSKYLAATSGGLQIPPAISTTPSEVVSLTEPSEILDLLFRFVHPRSEADNFRQSSVMNMASDTFFPLAEAAEKYQVFGAINTCFTRLDQLIKQHPIEVLNHSHRHGYLDIADQAAIETIALPLDKITKGLTHPGLLQQWLLHYIHWRNLAAFGSTLLDDCPSPTNGCTVWPKIKTNYFTAVMGNLWGNDFVLDCHQQPCTAREPYGHRDVCRCSNNIQEAQKKITLEKLNIPNFRSINI
;
A
#
# COMPACT_ATOMS: atom_id res chain seq x y z
N MET A 1 -1.25 34.99 -14.68
CA MET A 1 -1.72 34.96 -16.08
C MET A 1 -1.23 33.65 -16.69
N ILE A 2 -2.13 32.84 -17.24
CA ILE A 2 -1.80 31.52 -17.81
C ILE A 2 -1.45 31.72 -19.29
N HIS A 3 -0.31 31.19 -19.74
CA HIS A 3 0.12 31.30 -21.15
C HIS A 3 0.07 29.94 -21.86
N SER A 4 -0.61 29.92 -23.01
CA SER A 4 -0.80 28.73 -23.86
C SER A 4 0.52 28.05 -24.25
N LYS A 5 1.59 28.82 -24.50
CA LYS A 5 2.91 28.28 -24.83
C LYS A 5 3.48 27.34 -23.76
N TYR A 6 3.21 27.60 -22.48
CA TYR A 6 3.68 26.75 -21.39
C TYR A 6 2.79 25.53 -21.22
N LEU A 7 1.46 25.71 -21.33
CA LEU A 7 0.51 24.59 -21.33
C LEU A 7 0.86 23.56 -22.42
N ALA A 8 1.14 24.04 -23.64
CA ALA A 8 1.54 23.19 -24.76
C ALA A 8 2.86 22.43 -24.51
N ALA A 9 3.81 23.04 -23.80
CA ALA A 9 5.11 22.45 -23.55
C ALA A 9 5.14 21.47 -22.35
N THR A 10 4.28 21.68 -21.35
CA THR A 10 4.37 20.96 -20.06
C THR A 10 3.17 20.08 -19.75
N SER A 11 2.15 20.05 -20.62
CA SER A 11 0.96 19.23 -20.43
C SER A 11 0.50 18.59 -21.72
N GLY A 12 -0.09 17.39 -21.64
CA GLY A 12 -0.74 16.73 -22.78
C GLY A 12 -2.24 17.07 -22.91
N GLY A 13 -2.94 17.27 -21.79
CA GLY A 13 -4.39 17.43 -21.76
C GLY A 13 -4.90 18.89 -21.85
N LEU A 14 -4.01 19.89 -21.74
CA LEU A 14 -4.37 21.31 -21.82
C LEU A 14 -3.82 21.98 -23.09
N GLN A 15 -3.33 21.18 -24.04
CA GLN A 15 -2.89 21.68 -25.33
C GLN A 15 -4.10 22.15 -26.14
N ILE A 16 -3.99 23.32 -26.77
CA ILE A 16 -4.97 23.78 -27.74
C ILE A 16 -4.56 23.18 -29.09
N PRO A 17 -5.38 22.31 -29.71
CA PRO A 17 -5.04 21.74 -31.00
C PRO A 17 -4.86 22.85 -32.05
N PRO A 18 -3.85 22.78 -32.93
CA PRO A 18 -3.59 23.82 -33.92
C PRO A 18 -4.74 24.06 -34.92
N ALA A 19 -5.66 23.11 -35.05
CA ALA A 19 -6.86 23.22 -35.88
C ALA A 19 -8.03 23.96 -35.19
N ILE A 20 -7.94 24.23 -33.89
CA ILE A 20 -8.97 24.93 -33.12
C ILE A 20 -8.43 26.33 -32.84
N SER A 21 -8.95 27.32 -33.58
CA SER A 21 -8.69 28.72 -33.28
C SER A 21 -9.56 29.12 -32.09
N THR A 22 -8.99 29.07 -30.89
CA THR A 22 -9.66 29.60 -29.71
C THR A 22 -9.59 31.12 -29.76
N THR A 23 -10.74 31.78 -29.57
CA THR A 23 -10.75 33.25 -29.49
C THR A 23 -10.06 33.68 -28.19
N PRO A 24 -9.39 34.84 -28.13
CA PRO A 24 -8.73 35.32 -26.90
C PRO A 24 -9.66 35.43 -25.68
N SER A 25 -10.98 35.42 -25.91
CA SER A 25 -12.05 35.50 -24.91
C SER A 25 -12.68 34.16 -24.54
N GLU A 26 -12.20 33.04 -25.11
CA GLU A 26 -12.76 31.72 -24.83
C GLU A 26 -12.43 31.29 -23.40
N VAL A 27 -13.48 31.07 -22.60
CA VAL A 27 -13.36 30.61 -21.21
C VAL A 27 -13.53 29.10 -21.17
N VAL A 28 -12.45 28.40 -20.86
CA VAL A 28 -12.48 26.94 -20.61
C VAL A 28 -12.80 26.71 -19.14
N SER A 29 -13.93 26.05 -18.88
CA SER A 29 -14.32 25.65 -17.53
C SER A 29 -13.63 24.35 -17.14
N LEU A 30 -12.93 24.35 -16.01
CA LEU A 30 -12.31 23.18 -15.41
C LEU A 30 -13.14 22.72 -14.20
N THR A 31 -13.13 21.43 -13.90
CA THR A 31 -14.04 20.82 -12.91
C THR A 31 -13.49 20.82 -11.50
N GLU A 32 -12.18 21.02 -11.36
CA GLU A 32 -11.42 20.94 -10.14
C GLU A 32 -11.56 22.26 -9.36
N PRO A 33 -11.46 22.22 -8.02
CA PRO A 33 -11.46 23.42 -7.21
C PRO A 33 -10.34 24.39 -7.61
N SER A 34 -10.61 25.69 -7.45
CA SER A 34 -9.66 26.73 -7.85
C SER A 34 -8.31 26.62 -7.15
N GLU A 35 -8.28 26.13 -5.90
CA GLU A 35 -7.05 25.92 -5.13
C GLU A 35 -6.18 24.81 -5.73
N ILE A 36 -6.81 23.74 -6.23
CA ILE A 36 -6.13 22.62 -6.88
C ILE A 36 -5.57 23.04 -8.24
N LEU A 37 -6.36 23.81 -9.00
CA LEU A 37 -5.93 24.34 -10.29
C LEU A 37 -4.76 25.32 -10.14
N ASP A 38 -4.78 26.19 -9.13
CA ASP A 38 -3.65 27.09 -8.86
C ASP A 38 -2.37 26.29 -8.57
N LEU A 39 -2.46 25.26 -7.72
CA LEU A 39 -1.32 24.36 -7.44
C LEU A 39 -0.81 23.66 -8.70
N LEU A 40 -1.72 23.15 -9.53
CA LEU A 40 -1.40 22.48 -10.79
C LEU A 40 -0.67 23.44 -11.75
N PHE A 41 -1.17 24.66 -11.92
CA PHE A 41 -0.57 25.63 -12.84
C PHE A 41 0.79 26.15 -12.39
N ARG A 42 1.15 26.03 -11.10
CA ARG A 42 2.53 26.28 -10.64
C ARG A 42 3.54 25.28 -11.20
N PHE A 43 3.12 24.11 -11.69
CA PHE A 43 4.00 23.17 -12.40
C PHE A 43 4.11 23.48 -13.90
N VAL A 44 3.18 24.25 -14.45
CA VAL A 44 3.15 24.63 -15.86
C VAL A 44 4.03 25.86 -16.11
N HIS A 45 3.97 26.85 -15.22
CA HIS A 45 4.62 28.12 -15.44
C HIS A 45 6.02 28.20 -14.81
N PRO A 46 7.00 28.80 -15.52
CA PRO A 46 8.28 29.14 -14.90
C PRO A 46 8.05 30.02 -13.68
N ARG A 47 8.65 29.62 -12.55
CA ARG A 47 8.61 30.43 -11.33
C ARG A 47 9.63 31.55 -11.43
N SER A 48 9.31 32.68 -10.78
CA SER A 48 10.18 33.86 -10.76
C SER A 48 11.43 33.64 -9.90
N GLU A 49 12.43 34.52 -10.03
CA GLU A 49 13.64 34.55 -9.19
C GLU A 49 13.32 34.56 -7.68
N ALA A 50 12.23 35.25 -7.29
CA ALA A 50 11.77 35.31 -5.91
C ALA A 50 11.32 33.95 -5.34
N ASP A 51 10.95 33.01 -6.21
CA ASP A 51 10.49 31.66 -5.87
C ASP A 51 11.62 30.61 -6.01
N ASN A 52 12.88 31.04 -6.10
CA ASN A 52 14.08 30.19 -6.21
C ASN A 52 14.09 29.22 -7.41
N PHE A 53 13.30 29.48 -8.46
CA PHE A 53 13.18 28.64 -9.67
C PHE A 53 12.84 27.15 -9.41
N ARG A 54 12.35 26.80 -8.22
CA ARG A 54 12.03 25.39 -7.88
C ARG A 54 10.58 25.08 -8.22
N GLN A 55 10.33 23.86 -8.69
CA GLN A 55 8.97 23.35 -8.79
C GLN A 55 8.32 23.28 -7.41
N SER A 56 6.99 23.38 -7.37
CA SER A 56 6.22 23.25 -6.13
C SER A 56 6.49 21.90 -5.45
N SER A 57 6.79 21.92 -4.16
CA SER A 57 6.95 20.70 -3.38
C SER A 57 5.59 20.17 -2.94
N VAL A 58 5.37 18.86 -3.12
CA VAL A 58 4.18 18.14 -2.62
C VAL A 58 4.46 17.33 -1.36
N MET A 59 5.72 17.34 -0.86
CA MET A 59 6.17 16.43 0.20
C MET A 59 5.48 16.65 1.55
N ASN A 60 5.04 17.88 1.83
CA ASN A 60 4.38 18.23 3.08
C ASN A 60 2.90 18.59 2.88
N MET A 61 2.34 18.22 1.72
CA MET A 61 0.95 18.51 1.40
C MET A 61 0.04 17.54 2.16
N ALA A 62 -1.05 18.06 2.72
CA ALA A 62 -2.09 17.24 3.33
C ALA A 62 -2.80 16.37 2.29
N SER A 63 -3.30 15.20 2.69
CA SER A 63 -3.89 14.21 1.80
C SER A 63 -5.12 14.73 1.05
N ASP A 64 -5.93 15.55 1.71
CA ASP A 64 -7.12 16.24 1.17
C ASP A 64 -6.80 17.18 0.00
N THR A 65 -5.57 17.65 -0.11
CA THR A 65 -5.08 18.49 -1.21
C THR A 65 -4.24 17.68 -2.20
N PHE A 66 -3.43 16.76 -1.68
CA PHE A 66 -2.50 15.95 -2.48
C PHE A 66 -3.22 15.04 -3.48
N PHE A 67 -4.20 14.24 -3.06
CA PHE A 67 -4.86 13.31 -3.96
C PHE A 67 -5.66 14.02 -5.06
N PRO A 68 -6.41 15.10 -4.78
CA PRO A 68 -7.03 15.89 -5.85
C PRO A 68 -6.03 16.52 -6.81
N LEU A 69 -4.86 16.99 -6.33
CA LEU A 69 -3.79 17.50 -7.19
C LEU A 69 -3.22 16.39 -8.08
N ALA A 70 -2.96 15.21 -7.53
CA ALA A 70 -2.46 14.06 -8.28
C ALA A 70 -3.46 13.62 -9.36
N GLU A 71 -4.76 13.56 -9.04
CA GLU A 71 -5.82 13.26 -10.01
C GLU A 71 -5.88 14.31 -11.13
N ALA A 72 -5.79 15.60 -10.79
CA ALA A 72 -5.77 16.67 -11.78
C ALA A 72 -4.51 16.60 -12.66
N ALA A 73 -3.35 16.27 -12.07
CA ALA A 73 -2.10 16.11 -12.78
C ALA A 73 -2.17 15.01 -13.84
N GLU A 74 -2.74 13.85 -13.50
CA GLU A 74 -2.97 12.75 -14.43
C GLU A 74 -3.97 13.12 -15.53
N LYS A 75 -5.14 13.64 -15.14
CA LYS A 75 -6.22 14.02 -16.06
C LYS A 75 -5.77 15.02 -17.11
N TYR A 76 -5.01 16.04 -16.69
CA TYR A 76 -4.50 17.08 -17.58
C TYR A 76 -3.11 16.78 -18.13
N GLN A 77 -2.54 15.63 -17.75
CA GLN A 77 -1.22 15.17 -18.15
C GLN A 77 -0.12 16.21 -17.91
N VAL A 78 -0.12 16.85 -16.75
CA VAL A 78 0.90 17.86 -16.39
C VAL A 78 2.15 17.13 -15.89
N PHE A 79 3.12 16.94 -16.79
CA PHE A 79 4.22 15.98 -16.61
C PHE A 79 5.07 16.24 -15.35
N GLY A 80 5.36 17.51 -15.04
CA GLY A 80 6.12 17.86 -13.84
C GLY A 80 5.37 17.52 -12.54
N ALA A 81 4.05 17.73 -12.53
CA ALA A 81 3.21 17.39 -11.39
C ALA A 81 3.07 15.88 -11.23
N ILE A 82 2.86 15.14 -12.33
CA ILE A 82 2.80 13.67 -12.34
C ILE A 82 4.05 13.07 -11.70
N ASN A 83 5.25 13.43 -12.19
CA ASN A 83 6.50 12.87 -11.67
C ASN A 83 6.70 13.17 -10.17
N THR A 84 6.33 14.37 -9.74
CA THR A 84 6.47 14.81 -8.35
C THR A 84 5.47 14.07 -7.45
N CYS A 85 4.22 13.91 -7.90
CA CYS A 85 3.18 13.18 -7.17
C CYS A 85 3.48 11.69 -7.10
N PHE A 86 3.97 11.09 -8.19
CA PHE A 86 4.39 9.69 -8.24
C PHE A 86 5.42 9.36 -7.15
N THR A 87 6.45 10.20 -7.03
CA THR A 87 7.49 10.04 -5.98
C THR A 87 6.90 10.13 -4.57
N ARG A 88 5.86 10.95 -4.38
CA ARG A 88 5.20 11.11 -3.07
C ARG A 88 4.24 9.96 -2.75
N LEU A 89 3.57 9.37 -3.74
CA LEU A 89 2.65 8.24 -3.54
C LEU A 89 3.33 7.08 -2.81
N ASP A 90 4.56 6.74 -3.21
CA ASP A 90 5.37 5.68 -2.57
C ASP A 90 5.57 5.92 -1.07
N GLN A 91 5.82 7.17 -0.68
CA GLN A 91 6.00 7.56 0.72
C GLN A 91 4.69 7.54 1.53
N LEU A 92 3.55 7.66 0.85
CA LEU A 92 2.23 7.69 1.48
C LEU A 92 1.60 6.30 1.62
N ILE A 93 2.19 5.25 1.03
CA ILE A 93 1.67 3.88 1.05
C ILE A 93 1.22 3.47 2.47
N LYS A 94 2.05 3.68 3.49
CA LYS A 94 1.72 3.27 4.88
C LYS A 94 0.69 4.16 5.57
N GLN A 95 0.57 5.43 5.17
CA GLN A 95 -0.28 6.42 5.83
C GLN A 95 -1.68 6.44 5.22
N HIS A 96 -1.77 6.27 3.90
CA HIS A 96 -2.98 6.36 3.09
C HIS A 96 -3.06 5.21 2.07
N PRO A 97 -2.97 3.94 2.50
CA PRO A 97 -2.86 2.80 1.59
C PRO A 97 -4.09 2.63 0.68
N ILE A 98 -5.29 2.99 1.14
CA ILE A 98 -6.52 2.87 0.34
C ILE A 98 -6.52 3.89 -0.80
N GLU A 99 -6.21 5.14 -0.49
CA GLU A 99 -6.17 6.23 -1.45
C GLU A 99 -5.05 6.02 -2.47
N VAL A 100 -3.87 5.58 -2.00
CA VAL A 100 -2.76 5.20 -2.88
C VAL A 100 -3.16 4.02 -3.79
N LEU A 101 -3.85 3.00 -3.26
CA LEU A 101 -4.30 1.86 -4.06
C LEU A 101 -5.31 2.27 -5.14
N ASN A 102 -6.29 3.12 -4.81
CA ASN A 102 -7.22 3.65 -5.81
C ASN A 102 -6.48 4.37 -6.94
N HIS A 103 -5.62 5.32 -6.57
CA HIS A 103 -4.91 6.15 -7.53
C HIS A 103 -3.95 5.32 -8.40
N SER A 104 -3.14 4.46 -7.78
CA SER A 104 -2.17 3.61 -8.49
C SER A 104 -2.84 2.60 -9.41
N HIS A 105 -3.96 1.98 -9.00
CA HIS A 105 -4.74 1.10 -9.86
C HIS A 105 -5.31 1.85 -11.06
N ARG A 106 -5.91 3.02 -10.84
CA ARG A 106 -6.55 3.82 -11.89
C ARG A 106 -5.57 4.27 -12.98
N HIS A 107 -4.38 4.67 -12.59
CA HIS A 107 -3.38 5.26 -13.52
C HIS A 107 -2.29 4.26 -13.94
N GLY A 108 -2.38 3.00 -13.51
CA GLY A 108 -1.49 1.93 -13.97
C GLY A 108 -0.13 1.87 -13.27
N TYR A 109 0.00 2.44 -12.07
CA TYR A 109 1.21 2.36 -11.24
C TYR A 109 1.30 1.02 -10.50
N LEU A 110 1.47 -0.06 -11.26
CA LEU A 110 1.32 -1.43 -10.77
C LEU A 110 2.25 -1.79 -9.60
N ASP A 111 3.48 -1.30 -9.58
CA ASP A 111 4.42 -1.60 -8.48
C ASP A 111 4.04 -0.89 -7.17
N ILE A 112 3.44 0.30 -7.26
CA ILE A 112 2.88 1.00 -6.10
C ILE A 112 1.58 0.32 -5.66
N ALA A 113 0.75 -0.10 -6.62
CA ALA A 113 -0.49 -0.82 -6.33
C ALA A 113 -0.22 -2.16 -5.62
N ASP A 114 0.80 -2.91 -6.04
CA ASP A 114 1.25 -4.13 -5.37
C ASP A 114 1.58 -3.89 -3.90
N GLN A 115 2.34 -2.84 -3.61
CA GLN A 115 2.73 -2.49 -2.24
C GLN A 115 1.55 -1.97 -1.40
N ALA A 116 0.73 -1.09 -1.97
CA ALA A 116 -0.44 -0.53 -1.29
C ALA A 116 -1.48 -1.61 -0.97
N ALA A 117 -1.72 -2.55 -1.90
CA ALA A 117 -2.62 -3.69 -1.68
C ALA A 117 -2.20 -4.52 -0.46
N ILE A 118 -0.90 -4.74 -0.29
CA ILE A 118 -0.37 -5.46 0.87
C ILE A 118 -0.66 -4.69 2.17
N GLU A 119 -0.42 -3.38 2.22
CA GLU A 119 -0.72 -2.56 3.41
C GLU A 119 -2.23 -2.50 3.75
N THR A 120 -3.10 -2.66 2.76
CA THR A 120 -4.55 -2.67 2.99
C THR A 120 -5.11 -3.95 3.62
N ILE A 121 -4.38 -5.07 3.63
CA ILE A 121 -4.85 -6.36 4.18
C ILE A 121 -5.18 -6.27 5.67
N ALA A 122 -4.41 -5.45 6.39
CA ALA A 122 -4.54 -5.24 7.83
C ALA A 122 -5.73 -4.36 8.23
N LEU A 123 -6.37 -3.72 7.25
CA LEU A 123 -7.42 -2.75 7.53
C LEU A 123 -8.78 -3.44 7.73
N PRO A 124 -9.66 -2.84 8.55
CA PRO A 124 -11.04 -3.29 8.68
C PRO A 124 -11.76 -3.37 7.33
N LEU A 125 -12.48 -4.48 7.10
CA LEU A 125 -13.20 -4.72 5.83
C LEU A 125 -14.22 -3.63 5.50
N ASP A 126 -14.85 -3.02 6.51
CA ASP A 126 -15.80 -1.92 6.32
C ASP A 126 -15.11 -0.65 5.79
N LYS A 127 -13.85 -0.40 6.16
CA LYS A 127 -13.05 0.68 5.58
C LYS A 127 -12.67 0.39 4.14
N ILE A 128 -12.26 -0.85 3.84
CA ILE A 128 -11.88 -1.25 2.48
C ILE A 128 -13.06 -1.16 1.51
N THR A 129 -14.19 -1.76 1.88
CA THR A 129 -15.39 -1.78 1.03
C THR A 129 -15.96 -0.40 0.73
N LYS A 130 -15.83 0.55 1.66
CA LYS A 130 -16.20 1.96 1.45
C LYS A 130 -15.13 2.76 0.72
N GLY A 131 -13.86 2.39 0.92
CA GLY A 131 -12.71 3.15 0.47
C GLY A 131 -12.25 2.83 -0.94
N LEU A 132 -12.41 1.59 -1.42
CA LEU A 132 -12.09 1.23 -2.80
C LEU A 132 -13.24 1.63 -3.72
N THR A 133 -12.95 2.55 -4.65
CA THR A 133 -14.00 3.24 -5.42
C THR A 133 -14.01 2.90 -6.90
N HIS A 134 -12.96 2.24 -7.41
CA HIS A 134 -12.86 1.92 -8.83
C HIS A 134 -13.53 0.58 -9.19
N PRO A 135 -14.19 0.49 -10.37
CA PRO A 135 -14.79 -0.76 -10.85
C PRO A 135 -13.77 -1.90 -10.90
N GLY A 136 -14.15 -3.09 -10.43
CA GLY A 136 -13.27 -4.26 -10.39
C GLY A 136 -12.24 -4.25 -9.25
N LEU A 137 -11.78 -3.08 -8.79
CA LEU A 137 -10.71 -2.99 -7.77
C LEU A 137 -11.03 -3.76 -6.49
N LEU A 138 -12.27 -3.66 -5.97
CA LEU A 138 -12.69 -4.41 -4.78
C LEU A 138 -12.67 -5.92 -5.00
N GLN A 139 -13.05 -6.39 -6.19
CA GLN A 139 -13.03 -7.82 -6.53
C GLN A 139 -11.59 -8.34 -6.60
N GLN A 140 -10.69 -7.57 -7.21
CA GLN A 140 -9.27 -7.91 -7.34
C GLN A 140 -8.63 -7.98 -5.96
N TRP A 141 -8.95 -6.97 -5.13
CA TRP A 141 -8.52 -6.90 -3.74
C TRP A 141 -9.03 -8.08 -2.92
N LEU A 142 -10.28 -8.49 -3.10
CA LEU A 142 -10.84 -9.63 -2.39
C LEU A 142 -10.10 -10.93 -2.71
N LEU A 143 -9.77 -11.17 -3.98
CA LEU A 143 -8.96 -12.31 -4.39
C LEU A 143 -7.56 -12.26 -3.77
N HIS A 144 -6.94 -11.08 -3.76
CA HIS A 144 -5.65 -10.87 -3.09
C HIS A 144 -5.73 -11.20 -1.60
N TYR A 145 -6.72 -10.62 -0.91
CA TYR A 145 -7.00 -10.84 0.49
C TYR A 145 -7.22 -12.32 0.83
N ILE A 146 -7.90 -13.08 -0.04
CA ILE A 146 -8.10 -14.52 0.13
C ILE A 146 -6.77 -15.27 0.14
N HIS A 147 -5.81 -14.94 -0.74
CA HIS A 147 -4.50 -15.58 -0.72
C HIS A 147 -3.78 -15.37 0.62
N TRP A 148 -3.80 -14.15 1.14
CA TRP A 148 -3.20 -13.85 2.45
C TRP A 148 -3.92 -14.50 3.62
N ARG A 149 -5.26 -14.53 3.58
CA ARG A 149 -6.06 -15.25 4.58
C ARG A 149 -5.76 -16.75 4.57
N ASN A 150 -5.59 -17.34 3.38
CA ASN A 150 -5.25 -18.76 3.24
C ASN A 150 -3.84 -19.05 3.79
N LEU A 151 -2.87 -18.15 3.56
CA LEU A 151 -1.55 -18.25 4.19
C LEU A 151 -1.66 -18.20 5.73
N ALA A 152 -2.47 -17.30 6.27
CA ALA A 152 -2.71 -17.20 7.72
C ALA A 152 -3.32 -18.50 8.30
N ALA A 153 -4.28 -19.08 7.58
CA ALA A 153 -4.91 -20.34 7.95
C ALA A 153 -3.91 -21.50 7.89
N PHE A 154 -3.13 -21.60 6.81
CA PHE A 154 -2.08 -22.61 6.64
C PHE A 154 -1.03 -22.56 7.75
N GLY A 155 -0.54 -21.38 8.09
CA GLY A 155 0.41 -21.27 9.20
C GLY A 155 -0.22 -21.63 10.54
N SER A 156 -1.53 -21.40 10.73
CA SER A 156 -2.23 -21.84 11.95
C SER A 156 -2.30 -23.37 12.04
N THR A 157 -2.56 -24.08 10.94
CA THR A 157 -2.62 -25.56 10.93
C THR A 157 -1.25 -26.21 11.15
N LEU A 158 -0.17 -25.65 10.59
CA LEU A 158 1.19 -26.13 10.86
C LEU A 158 1.56 -26.07 12.34
N LEU A 159 0.98 -25.11 13.06
CA LEU A 159 1.16 -24.92 14.50
C LEU A 159 0.24 -25.84 15.34
N ASP A 160 -0.78 -26.46 14.74
CA ASP A 160 -1.62 -27.48 15.39
C ASP A 160 -0.91 -28.84 15.49
N ASP A 161 -0.07 -29.18 14.51
CA ASP A 161 0.68 -30.44 14.45
C ASP A 161 1.85 -30.53 15.44
N CYS A 162 2.12 -29.47 16.18
CA CYS A 162 3.10 -29.53 17.26
C CYS A 162 2.51 -30.29 18.46
N PRO A 163 3.13 -31.41 18.91
CA PRO A 163 2.63 -32.14 20.06
C PRO A 163 2.56 -31.16 21.23
N SER A 164 1.33 -30.95 21.72
CA SER A 164 1.06 -30.06 22.84
C SER A 164 2.00 -30.44 23.98
N PRO A 165 2.82 -29.52 24.52
CA PRO A 165 3.51 -29.80 25.76
C PRO A 165 2.41 -30.06 26.78
N THR A 166 2.52 -31.21 27.43
CA THR A 166 1.79 -31.63 28.64
C THR A 166 0.88 -30.56 29.25
N ASN A 167 -0.39 -30.91 29.51
CA ASN A 167 -1.43 -30.10 30.17
C ASN A 167 -0.86 -28.89 30.96
N GLY A 168 -0.91 -27.68 30.37
CA GLY A 168 -0.43 -26.45 31.01
C GLY A 168 0.39 -25.48 30.14
N CYS A 169 0.76 -25.83 28.90
CA CYS A 169 1.45 -24.89 28.01
C CYS A 169 0.54 -23.75 27.55
N THR A 170 0.72 -22.55 28.13
CA THR A 170 0.02 -21.32 27.71
C THR A 170 0.68 -20.61 26.52
N VAL A 171 1.87 -21.05 26.12
CA VAL A 171 2.67 -20.40 25.07
C VAL A 171 2.03 -20.62 23.70
N TRP A 172 1.61 -21.85 23.37
CA TRP A 172 1.14 -22.24 22.04
C TRP A 172 -0.06 -21.45 21.49
N PRO A 173 -1.16 -21.27 22.26
CA PRO A 173 -2.27 -20.42 21.82
C PRO A 173 -1.84 -18.98 21.51
N LYS A 174 -0.85 -18.45 22.25
CA LYS A 174 -0.29 -17.11 22.04
C LYS A 174 0.53 -17.04 20.75
N ILE A 175 1.31 -18.09 20.43
CA ILE A 175 2.05 -18.19 19.15
C ILE A 175 1.08 -18.11 17.96
N LYS A 176 0.03 -18.94 17.98
CA LYS A 176 -0.98 -19.00 16.91
C LYS A 176 -1.67 -17.65 16.70
N THR A 177 -2.07 -17.02 17.80
CA THR A 177 -2.73 -15.70 17.78
C THR A 177 -1.78 -14.62 17.24
N ASN A 178 -0.54 -14.59 17.72
CA ASN A 178 0.48 -13.64 17.25
C ASN A 178 0.78 -13.82 15.77
N TYR A 179 0.87 -15.06 15.31
CA TYR A 179 1.12 -15.37 13.91
C TYR A 179 -0.02 -14.89 13.01
N PHE A 180 -1.26 -15.25 13.34
CA PHE A 180 -2.43 -14.81 12.57
C PHE A 180 -2.50 -13.27 12.51
N THR A 181 -2.26 -12.62 13.65
CA THR A 181 -2.22 -11.16 13.75
C THR A 181 -1.08 -10.56 12.93
N ALA A 182 0.08 -11.21 12.87
CA ALA A 182 1.22 -10.74 12.11
C ALA A 182 1.01 -10.83 10.60
N VAL A 183 0.46 -11.97 10.15
CA VAL A 183 0.12 -12.20 8.75
C VAL A 183 -0.92 -11.18 8.29
N MET A 184 -2.03 -11.10 9.02
CA MET A 184 -3.11 -10.19 8.64
C MET A 184 -2.72 -8.73 8.87
N GLY A 185 -1.89 -8.43 9.87
CA GLY A 185 -1.44 -7.09 10.23
C GLY A 185 -0.35 -6.51 9.32
N ASN A 186 0.06 -7.22 8.27
CA ASN A 186 1.15 -6.84 7.38
C ASN A 186 2.50 -6.58 8.09
N LEU A 187 2.76 -7.20 9.24
CA LEU A 187 3.92 -6.82 10.07
C LEU A 187 5.23 -7.51 9.68
N TRP A 188 5.26 -8.32 8.61
CA TRP A 188 6.23 -9.35 8.17
C TRP A 188 7.76 -9.18 8.33
N GLY A 189 8.26 -7.98 8.62
CA GLY A 189 9.70 -7.68 8.69
C GLY A 189 10.38 -7.97 10.03
N ASN A 190 9.61 -8.25 11.08
CA ASN A 190 10.15 -8.68 12.37
C ASN A 190 10.18 -10.21 12.42
N ASP A 191 11.18 -10.83 13.03
CA ASP A 191 11.25 -12.28 13.25
C ASP A 191 9.98 -12.78 13.99
N PHE A 192 8.92 -13.11 13.25
CA PHE A 192 7.56 -13.21 13.79
C PHE A 192 7.31 -14.34 14.75
N VAL A 193 8.29 -15.20 14.94
CA VAL A 193 8.07 -16.38 15.75
C VAL A 193 9.05 -16.33 16.90
N LEU A 194 8.52 -15.71 17.95
CA LEU A 194 8.88 -15.88 19.33
C LEU A 194 10.10 -15.08 19.74
N ASP A 195 9.84 -14.15 20.65
CA ASP A 195 10.74 -13.94 21.78
C ASP A 195 10.84 -15.26 22.59
N CYS A 196 11.43 -16.29 21.98
CA CYS A 196 11.77 -17.58 22.58
C CYS A 196 12.95 -17.44 23.54
N HIS A 197 13.52 -16.24 23.65
CA HIS A 197 14.35 -15.86 24.79
C HIS A 197 13.58 -15.96 26.12
N GLN A 198 12.24 -15.96 26.09
CA GLN A 198 11.44 -16.56 27.16
C GLN A 198 11.38 -18.08 26.94
N GLN A 199 12.33 -18.79 27.54
CA GLN A 199 12.52 -20.25 27.47
C GLN A 199 11.21 -21.03 27.25
N PRO A 200 11.07 -21.79 26.15
CA PRO A 200 9.84 -22.53 25.88
C PRO A 200 9.72 -23.64 26.92
N CYS A 201 8.80 -23.46 27.85
CA CYS A 201 8.25 -24.50 28.72
C CYS A 201 9.34 -25.35 29.41
N THR A 202 9.93 -24.84 30.50
CA THR A 202 10.59 -25.74 31.46
C THR A 202 9.52 -26.50 32.23
N ALA A 203 9.03 -27.61 31.68
CA ALA A 203 8.31 -28.57 32.49
C ALA A 203 9.32 -29.14 33.50
N ARG A 204 9.17 -28.81 34.79
CA ARG A 204 9.87 -29.54 35.85
C ARG A 204 9.17 -30.88 36.00
N GLU A 205 9.74 -31.94 35.44
CA GLU A 205 9.41 -33.28 35.91
C GLU A 205 9.84 -33.43 37.39
N PRO A 206 9.11 -34.20 38.22
CA PRO A 206 9.53 -34.50 39.58
C PRO A 206 10.88 -35.23 39.67
N TYR A 207 11.34 -35.82 38.57
CA TYR A 207 12.52 -36.69 38.50
C TYR A 207 13.55 -36.21 37.47
N GLY A 208 14.02 -34.96 37.59
CA GLY A 208 15.40 -34.58 37.22
C GLY A 208 15.84 -34.57 35.75
N HIS A 209 15.04 -35.02 34.78
CA HIS A 209 15.39 -34.89 33.36
C HIS A 209 14.80 -33.60 32.77
N ARG A 210 15.68 -32.76 32.19
CA ARG A 210 15.28 -31.58 31.40
C ARG A 210 14.97 -32.04 29.99
N ASP A 211 13.70 -32.30 29.71
CA ASP A 211 13.24 -32.37 28.33
C ASP A 211 13.26 -30.95 27.74
N VAL A 212 14.26 -30.66 26.92
CA VAL A 212 14.30 -29.44 26.11
C VAL A 212 13.14 -29.54 25.12
N CYS A 213 12.15 -28.65 25.23
CA CYS A 213 10.99 -28.57 24.34
C CYS A 213 11.46 -28.65 22.87
N ARG A 214 11.16 -29.73 22.14
CA ARG A 214 11.38 -29.87 20.68
C ARG A 214 10.66 -28.79 19.85
N CYS A 215 9.86 -27.98 20.53
CA CYS A 215 9.04 -26.88 20.08
C CYS A 215 9.83 -25.87 19.22
N SER A 216 11.05 -25.50 19.62
CA SER A 216 11.86 -24.53 18.86
C SER A 216 12.16 -24.99 17.42
N ASN A 217 12.48 -26.28 17.23
CA ASN A 217 12.78 -26.81 15.90
C ASN A 217 11.54 -26.85 15.01
N ASN A 218 10.40 -27.30 15.55
CA ASN A 218 9.14 -27.35 14.79
C ASN A 218 8.67 -25.95 14.38
N ILE A 219 8.89 -24.97 15.25
CA ILE A 219 8.58 -23.57 14.99
C ILE A 219 9.43 -23.02 13.83
N GLN A 220 10.74 -23.25 13.87
CA GLN A 220 11.64 -22.84 12.78
C GLN A 220 11.28 -23.53 11.46
N GLU A 221 10.85 -24.79 11.51
CA GLU A 221 10.38 -25.51 10.33
C GLU A 221 9.07 -24.94 9.79
N ALA A 222 8.11 -24.61 10.66
CA ALA A 222 6.87 -23.94 10.27
C ALA A 222 7.15 -22.57 9.64
N GLN A 223 8.05 -21.77 10.21
CA GLN A 223 8.50 -20.50 9.63
C GLN A 223 9.06 -20.66 8.23
N LYS A 224 9.92 -21.65 8.00
CA LYS A 224 10.48 -21.93 6.67
C LYS A 224 9.39 -22.28 5.67
N LYS A 225 8.45 -23.16 6.04
CA LYS A 225 7.32 -23.57 5.19
C LYS A 225 6.44 -22.38 4.82
N ILE A 226 6.09 -21.55 5.80
CA ILE A 226 5.29 -20.34 5.59
C ILE A 226 6.02 -19.32 4.70
N THR A 227 7.32 -19.14 4.91
CA THR A 227 8.14 -18.23 4.09
C THR A 227 8.18 -18.68 2.64
N LEU A 228 8.26 -20.00 2.40
CA LEU A 228 8.16 -20.57 1.06
C LEU A 228 6.77 -20.38 0.46
N GLU A 229 5.70 -20.66 1.21
CA GLU A 229 4.33 -20.47 0.71
C GLU A 229 4.00 -19.01 0.42
N LYS A 230 4.58 -18.07 1.17
CA LYS A 230 4.44 -16.64 0.88
C LYS A 230 4.95 -16.28 -0.52
N LEU A 231 6.01 -16.93 -1.01
CA LEU A 231 6.53 -16.69 -2.35
C LEU A 231 5.55 -17.13 -3.46
N ASN A 232 4.57 -17.97 -3.12
CA ASN A 232 3.52 -18.41 -4.03
C ASN A 232 2.32 -17.44 -4.07
N ILE A 233 2.27 -16.42 -3.20
CA ILE A 233 1.20 -15.42 -3.25
C ILE A 233 1.40 -14.56 -4.50
N PRO A 234 0.40 -14.51 -5.41
CA PRO A 234 0.49 -13.66 -6.59
C PRO A 234 0.55 -12.18 -6.18
N ASN A 235 1.40 -11.43 -6.88
CA ASN A 235 1.38 -9.97 -6.81
C ASN A 235 -0.01 -9.45 -7.16
N PHE A 236 -0.41 -8.34 -6.56
CA PHE A 236 -1.74 -7.78 -6.75
C PHE A 236 -2.06 -7.55 -8.24
N ARG A 237 -1.12 -7.01 -9.01
CA ARG A 237 -1.21 -6.78 -10.46
C ARG A 237 -1.43 -8.04 -11.30
N SER A 238 -1.08 -9.21 -10.80
CA SER A 238 -1.21 -10.49 -11.53
C SER A 238 -2.55 -11.18 -11.31
N ILE A 239 -3.39 -10.63 -10.44
CA ILE A 239 -4.74 -11.13 -10.17
C ILE A 239 -5.68 -10.55 -11.22
N ASN A 240 -6.07 -11.39 -12.18
CA ASN A 240 -7.01 -11.03 -13.23
C ASN A 240 -8.46 -11.19 -12.75
N ILE A 241 -9.35 -10.32 -13.24
CA ILE A 241 -10.80 -10.42 -13.12
C ILE A 241 -11.39 -10.71 -14.50
#